data_AF-C7J387-F1
#
_entry.id   AF-C7J387-F1
#
_cell.length_a   1.000
_cell.length_b   1.000
_cell.length_c   1.000
_cell.angle_alpha   90.00
_cell.angle_beta   90.00
_cell.angle_gamma   90.00
#
_symmetry.space_group_name_H-M   'P 1'
#
loop_
_entity.id
_entity.type
_entity.pdbx_description
1 polymer ?
#
loop_
_entity_poly.entity_id
_entity_poly.type
_entity_poly.pdbx_seq_one_letter_code
_entity_poly.pdbx_strand_id
1 'polypeptide(L)'
;MMPKLLLLQAAAAVADRRWYGSGGRRGYLPLRHPPHVAPGRFTACLLAVAAVTTTFALALTLHRPDLSSAAAYAASPRGVGGGGGAGYAVVINTWKRYDLLRRSVAHYSGCGGVDAVHVVWSEPEEPTEELRGSVLNCSDGGGAGVRFVINAEDSLNNRFRPIQGLTTDAVFSVDDDLIVPCSTLRFAFAVWQSAPSAMVGFVPRMHWLADPGSNAKEYRYGSWWSVWWTGTYSMVLSKASFFHRQYLDLYTIRMLPSIRDYVNENR
;
A
#
# COMPACT_ATOMS: atom_id res chain seq x y z
N MET A 1 4.46 -11.70 -17.84
CA MET A 1 4.63 -11.27 -16.44
C MET A 1 4.42 -9.78 -16.20
N MET A 2 4.68 -8.89 -17.18
CA MET A 2 4.53 -7.42 -17.01
C MET A 2 3.10 -6.85 -16.82
N PRO A 3 2.00 -7.40 -17.38
CA PRO A 3 0.70 -6.71 -17.29
C PRO A 3 0.03 -6.81 -15.91
N LYS A 4 0.38 -7.81 -15.08
CA LYS A 4 -0.15 -7.95 -13.71
C LYS A 4 0.50 -6.98 -12.71
N LEU A 5 1.76 -6.60 -12.95
CA LEU A 5 2.47 -5.63 -12.12
C LEU A 5 1.95 -4.20 -12.34
N LEU A 6 1.55 -3.88 -13.58
CA LEU A 6 0.99 -2.57 -13.95
C LEU A 6 -0.34 -2.25 -13.26
N LEU A 7 -1.20 -3.24 -12.99
CA LEU A 7 -2.49 -3.00 -12.33
C LEU A 7 -2.34 -2.65 -10.84
N LEU A 8 -1.41 -3.31 -10.14
CA LEU A 8 -1.05 -2.98 -8.76
C LEU A 8 -0.32 -1.62 -8.67
N GLN A 9 0.50 -1.29 -9.67
CA GLN A 9 1.20 0.00 -9.78
C GLN A 9 0.26 1.18 -10.09
N ALA A 10 -0.79 0.98 -10.88
CA ALA A 10 -1.75 2.04 -11.20
C ALA A 10 -2.59 2.47 -10.00
N ALA A 11 -2.96 1.53 -9.10
CA ALA A 11 -3.66 1.84 -7.85
C ALA A 11 -2.79 2.70 -6.91
N ALA A 12 -1.48 2.47 -6.88
CA ALA A 12 -0.51 3.25 -6.11
C ALA A 12 -0.42 4.72 -6.59
N ALA A 13 -0.44 4.93 -7.90
CA ALA A 13 -0.33 6.25 -8.51
C ALA A 13 -1.58 7.14 -8.29
N VAL A 14 -2.75 6.54 -8.11
CA VAL A 14 -4.00 7.25 -7.80
C VAL A 14 -4.05 7.69 -6.33
N ALA A 15 -3.46 6.92 -5.41
CA ALA A 15 -3.35 7.29 -4.00
C ALA A 15 -2.42 8.50 -3.77
N ASP A 16 -1.38 8.65 -4.59
CA ASP A 16 -0.37 9.73 -4.45
C ASP A 16 -0.86 11.09 -4.99
N ARG A 17 -1.75 11.10 -6.00
CA ARG A 17 -2.22 12.35 -6.65
C ARG A 17 -3.17 13.20 -5.80
N ARG A 18 -3.75 12.66 -4.72
CA ARG A 18 -4.70 13.41 -3.88
C ARG A 18 -4.05 14.19 -2.74
N TRP A 19 -2.73 14.09 -2.55
CA TRP A 19 -2.05 14.57 -1.34
C TRP A 19 -1.00 15.68 -1.53
N TYR A 20 -0.62 16.07 -2.75
CA TYR A 20 0.12 17.32 -2.97
C TYR A 20 -0.84 18.48 -3.22
N GLY A 21 -1.49 18.92 -2.14
CA GLY A 21 -2.39 20.08 -2.12
C GLY A 21 -2.18 20.90 -0.86
N SER A 22 -1.38 21.96 -1.00
CA SER A 22 -1.28 23.14 -0.11
C SER A 22 -0.30 23.07 1.08
N GLY A 23 0.73 23.94 1.03
CA GLY A 23 1.39 24.46 2.24
C GLY A 23 2.93 24.40 2.29
N GLY A 24 3.65 25.03 1.36
CA GLY A 24 5.11 25.20 1.47
C GLY A 24 5.59 26.57 0.98
N ARG A 25 6.07 27.42 1.91
CA ARG A 25 6.70 28.72 1.62
C ARG A 25 8.08 28.53 0.95
N ARG A 26 8.36 29.45 0.04
CA ARG A 26 9.50 29.58 -0.89
C ARG A 26 10.89 29.52 -0.22
N GLY A 27 11.80 28.80 -0.87
CA GLY A 27 13.23 29.08 -0.91
C GLY A 27 13.73 28.88 -2.35
N TYR A 28 14.17 29.95 -3.00
CA TYR A 28 14.65 29.94 -4.39
C TYR A 28 16.14 29.57 -4.44
N LEU A 29 16.50 28.64 -5.34
CA LEU A 29 17.87 28.48 -5.86
C LEU A 29 17.86 28.87 -7.36
N PRO A 30 18.90 29.55 -7.88
CA PRO A 30 18.83 30.26 -9.15
C PRO A 30 18.91 29.30 -10.35
N LEU A 31 18.02 29.52 -11.31
CA LEU A 31 18.03 28.90 -12.64
C LEU A 31 19.22 29.43 -13.45
N ARG A 32 20.12 28.53 -13.87
CA ARG A 32 21.08 28.83 -14.95
C ARG A 32 20.35 28.79 -16.30
N HIS A 33 20.55 29.83 -17.13
CA HIS A 33 20.03 29.88 -18.50
C HIS A 33 20.65 28.79 -19.39
N PRO A 34 19.89 28.16 -20.29
CA PRO A 34 20.44 27.34 -21.36
C PRO A 34 20.95 28.24 -22.51
N PRO A 35 21.93 27.78 -23.31
CA PRO A 35 22.42 28.56 -24.44
C PRO A 35 21.40 28.56 -25.59
N HIS A 36 21.39 29.65 -26.35
CA HIS A 36 20.56 29.85 -27.54
C HIS A 36 20.76 28.71 -28.57
N VAL A 37 19.66 28.09 -29.00
CA VAL A 37 19.62 27.11 -30.10
C VAL A 37 18.95 27.74 -31.32
N ALA A 38 19.61 27.62 -32.48
CA ALA A 38 19.21 28.22 -33.76
C ALA A 38 17.83 27.73 -34.28
N PRO A 39 17.12 28.54 -35.09
CA PRO A 39 15.67 28.39 -35.35
C PRO A 39 15.26 27.29 -36.34
N GLY A 40 16.15 26.35 -36.68
CA GLY A 40 15.89 25.27 -37.65
C GLY A 40 15.43 23.93 -37.07
N ARG A 41 15.34 23.77 -35.74
CA ARG A 41 15.10 22.47 -35.07
C ARG A 41 13.69 22.26 -34.52
N PHE A 42 12.82 23.28 -34.54
CA PHE A 42 11.48 23.20 -33.93
C PHE A 42 10.45 22.43 -34.78
N THR A 43 10.55 22.47 -36.11
CA THR A 43 9.59 21.79 -37.01
C THR A 43 9.77 20.28 -37.04
N ALA A 44 10.99 19.76 -36.93
CA ALA A 44 11.25 18.33 -36.85
C ALA A 44 10.78 17.71 -35.52
N CYS A 45 10.84 18.48 -34.42
CA CYS A 45 10.41 18.01 -33.10
C CYS A 45 8.88 17.89 -33.00
N LEU A 46 8.12 18.82 -33.62
CA LEU A 46 6.66 18.78 -33.62
C LEU A 46 6.10 17.61 -34.46
N LEU A 47 6.74 17.26 -35.56
CA LEU A 47 6.35 16.11 -36.39
C LEU A 47 6.67 14.77 -35.71
N ALA A 48 7.79 14.68 -34.99
CA ALA A 48 8.13 13.49 -34.21
C ALA A 48 7.16 13.26 -33.03
N VAL A 49 6.74 14.33 -32.33
CA VAL A 49 5.77 14.24 -31.23
C VAL A 49 4.39 13.82 -31.75
N ALA A 50 3.95 14.34 -32.90
CA ALA A 50 2.66 13.97 -33.51
C ALA A 50 2.64 12.52 -34.04
N ALA A 51 3.77 12.00 -34.54
CA ALA A 51 3.88 10.62 -34.99
C ALA A 51 3.88 9.61 -33.81
N VAL A 52 4.48 9.99 -32.66
CA VAL A 52 4.48 9.15 -31.45
C VAL A 52 3.11 9.12 -30.78
N THR A 53 2.36 10.23 -30.75
CA THR A 53 1.01 10.24 -30.16
C THR A 53 -0.01 9.46 -31.00
N THR A 54 0.10 9.52 -32.32
CA THR A 54 -0.80 8.79 -33.23
C THR A 54 -0.53 7.28 -33.25
N THR A 55 0.74 6.86 -33.20
CA THR A 55 1.11 5.44 -33.07
C THR A 55 0.71 4.85 -31.71
N PHE A 56 0.84 5.62 -30.62
CA PHE A 56 0.41 5.18 -29.29
C PHE A 56 -1.12 5.08 -29.15
N ALA A 57 -1.86 6.02 -29.74
CA ALA A 57 -3.32 5.96 -29.79
C ALA A 57 -3.82 4.77 -30.63
N LEU A 58 -3.20 4.50 -31.78
CA LEU A 58 -3.55 3.35 -32.63
C LEU A 58 -3.24 2.02 -31.92
N ALA A 59 -2.09 1.92 -31.24
CA ALA A 59 -1.73 0.75 -30.43
C ALA A 59 -2.72 0.53 -29.27
N LEU A 60 -3.21 1.57 -28.60
CA LEU A 60 -4.23 1.46 -27.54
C LEU A 60 -5.61 1.04 -28.09
N THR A 61 -5.95 1.40 -29.33
CA THR A 61 -7.22 0.95 -29.95
C THR A 61 -7.17 -0.48 -30.49
N LEU A 62 -5.99 -0.95 -30.92
CA LEU A 62 -5.78 -2.32 -31.43
C LEU A 62 -5.45 -3.33 -30.32
N HIS A 63 -4.88 -2.86 -29.21
CA HIS A 63 -4.63 -3.68 -28.02
C HIS A 63 -5.81 -3.53 -27.05
N ARG A 64 -6.94 -4.15 -27.39
CA ARG A 64 -7.93 -4.48 -26.37
C ARG A 64 -7.34 -5.63 -25.54
N PRO A 65 -6.89 -5.42 -24.29
CA PRO A 65 -6.56 -6.54 -23.45
C PRO A 65 -7.83 -7.37 -23.31
N ASP A 66 -7.75 -8.64 -23.66
CA ASP A 66 -8.87 -9.55 -23.57
C ASP A 66 -9.24 -9.72 -22.08
N LEU A 67 -10.18 -8.90 -21.61
CA LEU A 67 -10.69 -8.90 -20.24
C LEU A 67 -11.32 -10.26 -19.86
N SER A 68 -11.61 -11.10 -20.86
CA SER A 68 -12.07 -12.47 -20.64
C SER A 68 -10.99 -13.35 -20.00
N SER A 69 -9.70 -13.12 -20.26
CA SER A 69 -8.60 -13.94 -19.72
C SER A 69 -8.31 -13.65 -18.25
N ALA A 70 -8.49 -12.40 -17.82
CA ALA A 70 -8.38 -12.00 -16.41
C ALA A 70 -9.58 -12.53 -15.59
N ALA A 71 -10.78 -12.52 -16.18
CA ALA A 71 -11.96 -13.14 -15.60
C ALA A 71 -11.87 -14.68 -15.55
N ALA A 72 -11.26 -15.31 -16.57
CA ALA A 72 -11.07 -16.77 -16.62
C ALA A 72 -10.10 -17.29 -15.55
N TYR A 73 -9.07 -16.51 -15.18
CA TYR A 73 -8.21 -16.85 -14.03
C TYR A 73 -8.93 -16.72 -12.68
N ALA A 74 -9.92 -15.84 -12.57
CA ALA A 74 -10.77 -15.74 -11.38
C ALA A 74 -11.81 -16.87 -11.30
N ALA A 75 -12.06 -17.58 -12.40
CA ALA A 75 -13.14 -18.56 -12.53
C ALA A 75 -12.72 -20.04 -12.38
N SER A 76 -11.50 -20.34 -11.93
CA SER A 76 -11.07 -21.75 -11.77
C SER A 76 -10.66 -22.08 -10.32
N PRO A 77 -11.59 -22.47 -9.44
CA PRO A 77 -11.25 -23.11 -8.18
C PRO A 77 -11.12 -24.62 -8.44
N ARG A 78 -9.90 -25.08 -8.76
CA ARG A 78 -9.57 -26.50 -8.64
C ARG A 78 -8.55 -26.70 -7.52
N GLY A 79 -9.12 -27.07 -6.37
CA GLY A 79 -8.56 -27.90 -5.31
C GLY A 79 -7.06 -27.78 -5.02
N VAL A 80 -6.73 -27.01 -3.98
CA VAL A 80 -5.60 -27.30 -3.11
C VAL A 80 -6.15 -27.45 -1.70
N GLY A 81 -5.71 -28.53 -1.04
CA GLY A 81 -6.35 -29.18 0.11
C GLY A 81 -6.54 -28.33 1.35
N GLY A 82 -7.51 -28.77 2.16
CA GLY A 82 -8.08 -28.05 3.29
C GLY A 82 -7.15 -27.87 4.49
N GLY A 83 -7.37 -26.75 5.18
CA GLY A 83 -6.80 -26.48 6.49
C GLY A 83 -6.54 -25.00 6.82
N GLY A 84 -7.45 -24.08 6.48
CA GLY A 84 -7.35 -22.66 6.87
C GLY A 84 -8.42 -21.79 6.21
N GLY A 85 -9.53 -21.54 6.91
CA GLY A 85 -10.77 -20.99 6.36
C GLY A 85 -10.73 -19.52 5.92
N ALA A 86 -11.12 -19.32 4.66
CA ALA A 86 -12.13 -18.38 4.14
C ALA A 86 -11.96 -16.85 4.16
N GLY A 87 -10.95 -16.26 4.81
CA GLY A 87 -10.83 -14.80 4.83
C GLY A 87 -9.49 -14.22 5.28
N TYR A 88 -9.49 -12.91 5.51
CA TYR A 88 -8.35 -12.15 6.02
C TYR A 88 -8.80 -11.12 7.06
N ALA A 89 -7.94 -10.80 8.01
CA ALA A 89 -8.16 -9.70 8.93
C ALA A 89 -7.67 -8.39 8.31
N VAL A 90 -8.36 -7.29 8.60
CA VAL A 90 -7.87 -5.94 8.27
C VAL A 90 -7.35 -5.29 9.53
N VAL A 91 -6.13 -4.76 9.51
CA VAL A 91 -5.50 -4.09 10.64
C VAL A 91 -5.28 -2.63 10.26
N ILE A 92 -6.07 -1.74 10.86
CA ILE A 92 -6.05 -0.30 10.57
C ILE A 92 -5.24 0.40 11.66
N ASN A 93 -4.15 1.07 11.27
CA ASN A 93 -3.40 1.94 12.16
C ASN A 93 -3.99 3.36 12.15
N THR A 94 -4.22 3.94 13.33
CA THR A 94 -4.81 5.28 13.50
C THR A 94 -4.10 6.10 14.56
N TRP A 95 -4.06 7.42 14.35
CA TRP A 95 -3.61 8.41 15.32
C TRP A 95 -4.26 9.76 15.02
N LYS A 96 -5.16 10.24 15.88
CA LYS A 96 -5.79 11.57 15.83
C LYS A 96 -6.44 11.94 14.49
N ARG A 97 -6.96 10.94 13.76
CA ARG A 97 -7.60 11.09 12.43
C ARG A 97 -8.97 10.39 12.38
N TYR A 98 -9.82 10.68 13.35
CA TYR A 98 -11.07 9.96 13.61
C TYR A 98 -12.03 9.88 12.41
N ASP A 99 -12.11 10.94 11.59
CA ASP A 99 -12.97 10.94 10.40
C ASP A 99 -12.41 10.06 9.27
N LEU A 100 -11.09 9.90 9.20
CA LEU A 100 -10.46 8.97 8.27
C LEU A 100 -10.66 7.54 8.77
N LEU A 101 -10.46 7.32 10.08
CA LEU A 101 -10.70 6.04 10.74
C LEU A 101 -12.13 5.54 10.51
N ARG A 102 -13.15 6.35 10.78
CA ARG A 102 -14.56 5.97 10.56
C ARG A 102 -14.82 5.55 9.12
N ARG A 103 -14.33 6.34 8.16
CA ARG A 103 -14.48 6.04 6.72
C ARG A 103 -13.77 4.75 6.33
N SER A 104 -12.57 4.53 6.84
CA SER A 104 -11.79 3.32 6.59
C SER A 104 -12.44 2.09 7.20
N VAL A 105 -12.90 2.17 8.45
CA VAL A 105 -13.61 1.07 9.11
C VAL A 105 -14.89 0.72 8.36
N ALA A 106 -15.73 1.71 8.04
CA ALA A 106 -16.98 1.48 7.29
C ALA A 106 -16.74 0.84 5.92
N HIS A 107 -15.68 1.25 5.21
CA HIS A 107 -15.31 0.67 3.92
C HIS A 107 -14.84 -0.78 4.07
N TYR A 108 -13.85 -1.04 4.94
CA TYR A 108 -13.23 -2.35 5.05
C TYR A 108 -14.13 -3.38 5.72
N SER A 109 -14.96 -3.00 6.68
CA SER A 109 -15.91 -3.93 7.31
C SER A 109 -16.99 -4.43 6.34
N GLY A 110 -17.30 -3.65 5.29
CA GLY A 110 -18.21 -4.04 4.21
C GLY A 110 -17.55 -4.87 3.09
N CYS A 111 -16.23 -5.05 3.09
CA CYS A 111 -15.56 -5.81 2.05
C CYS A 111 -15.71 -7.33 2.25
N GLY A 112 -16.14 -8.03 1.20
CA GLY A 112 -16.22 -9.50 1.23
C GLY A 112 -14.86 -10.18 1.47
N GLY A 113 -14.86 -11.22 2.29
CA GLY A 113 -13.66 -11.95 2.70
C GLY A 113 -12.93 -11.37 3.91
N VAL A 114 -13.38 -10.24 4.46
CA VAL A 114 -12.89 -9.70 5.72
C VAL A 114 -13.51 -10.47 6.89
N ASP A 115 -12.68 -11.09 7.72
CA ASP A 115 -13.13 -11.80 8.94
C ASP A 115 -13.42 -10.80 10.08
N ALA A 116 -12.46 -9.90 10.33
CA ALA A 116 -12.57 -8.85 11.33
C ALA A 116 -11.71 -7.65 10.95
N VAL A 117 -12.13 -6.47 11.41
CA VAL A 117 -11.35 -5.23 11.38
C VAL A 117 -10.79 -4.97 12.76
N HIS A 118 -9.47 -4.90 12.88
CA HIS A 118 -8.75 -4.56 14.09
C HIS A 118 -8.22 -3.12 13.98
N VAL A 119 -8.72 -2.24 14.83
CA VAL A 119 -8.28 -0.84 14.93
C VAL A 119 -7.15 -0.78 15.95
N VAL A 120 -5.92 -0.56 15.47
CA VAL A 120 -4.76 -0.35 16.32
C VAL A 120 -4.80 1.09 16.82
N TRP A 121 -5.21 1.23 18.07
CA TRP A 121 -5.25 2.50 18.77
C TRP A 121 -3.91 2.73 19.46
N SER A 122 -3.20 3.77 19.04
CA SER A 122 -1.86 4.10 19.57
C SER A 122 -1.86 5.37 20.42
N GLU A 123 -3.00 6.02 20.65
CA GLU A 123 -3.05 7.26 21.41
C GLU A 123 -2.92 7.00 22.92
N PRO A 124 -2.26 7.89 23.68
CA PRO A 124 -2.09 7.72 25.12
C PRO A 124 -3.41 7.65 25.89
N GLU A 125 -4.42 8.38 25.42
CA GLU A 125 -5.76 8.38 25.98
C GLU A 125 -6.64 7.36 25.24
N GLU A 126 -7.46 6.63 25.97
CA GLU A 126 -8.45 5.74 25.36
C GLU A 126 -9.47 6.53 24.52
N PRO A 127 -10.02 5.92 23.45
CA PRO A 127 -11.08 6.57 22.69
C PRO A 127 -12.29 6.82 23.59
N THR A 128 -12.91 8.00 23.45
CA THR A 128 -14.16 8.29 24.15
C THR A 128 -15.24 7.28 23.79
N GLU A 129 -16.19 7.03 24.68
CA GLU A 129 -17.29 6.09 24.42
C GLU A 129 -18.10 6.46 23.17
N GLU A 130 -18.26 7.76 22.90
CA GLU A 130 -18.90 8.26 21.67
C GLU A 130 -18.09 7.88 20.43
N LEU A 131 -16.77 8.11 20.43
CA LEU A 131 -15.91 7.75 19.31
C LEU A 131 -15.88 6.24 19.11
N ARG A 132 -15.66 5.48 20.19
CA ARG A 132 -15.63 4.02 20.21
C ARG A 132 -16.93 3.45 19.65
N GLY A 133 -18.08 3.91 20.15
CA GLY A 133 -19.40 3.54 19.64
C GLY A 133 -19.58 3.88 18.16
N SER A 134 -19.17 5.08 17.74
CA SER A 134 -19.28 5.50 16.33
C SER A 134 -18.47 4.60 15.38
N VAL A 135 -17.30 4.11 15.82
CA VAL A 135 -16.43 3.24 15.02
C VAL A 135 -16.94 1.79 15.00
N LEU A 136 -17.40 1.28 16.16
CA LEU A 136 -17.92 -0.09 16.25
C LEU A 136 -19.23 -0.26 15.47
N ASN A 137 -20.06 0.78 15.43
CA ASN A 137 -21.34 0.79 14.74
C ASN A 137 -21.26 1.29 13.28
N CYS A 138 -20.06 1.41 12.71
CA CYS A 138 -19.88 1.78 11.30
C CYS A 138 -20.41 0.71 10.31
N SER A 139 -20.70 -0.51 10.79
CA SER A 139 -21.23 -1.60 9.97
C SER A 139 -22.75 -1.72 10.16
N ASP A 140 -23.53 -1.71 9.07
CA ASP A 140 -25.00 -1.83 9.08
C ASP A 140 -25.50 -3.26 9.42
N GLY A 141 -25.00 -3.86 10.51
CA GLY A 141 -25.46 -5.14 11.05
C GLY A 141 -25.06 -6.41 10.27
N GLY A 142 -24.54 -6.28 9.04
CA GLY A 142 -24.11 -7.41 8.20
C GLY A 142 -22.62 -7.45 7.83
N GLY A 143 -21.82 -6.48 8.30
CA GLY A 143 -20.39 -6.38 8.00
C GLY A 143 -19.49 -7.17 8.97
N ALA A 144 -18.21 -7.24 8.67
CA ALA A 144 -17.20 -7.83 9.54
C ALA A 144 -17.15 -7.12 10.90
N GLY A 145 -16.90 -7.89 11.96
CA GLY A 145 -16.79 -7.37 13.32
C GLY A 145 -15.61 -6.41 13.46
N VAL A 146 -15.80 -5.32 14.20
CA VAL A 146 -14.75 -4.32 14.49
C VAL A 146 -14.28 -4.48 15.93
N ARG A 147 -12.96 -4.46 16.15
CA ARG A 147 -12.33 -4.60 17.47
C ARG A 147 -11.24 -3.56 17.66
N PHE A 148 -11.18 -2.94 18.83
CA PHE A 148 -10.05 -2.08 19.19
C PHE A 148 -8.91 -2.91 19.77
N VAL A 149 -7.69 -2.57 19.37
CA VAL A 149 -6.43 -3.03 19.97
C VAL A 149 -5.81 -1.80 20.64
N ILE A 150 -6.07 -1.65 21.93
CA ILE A 150 -5.62 -0.50 22.73
C ILE A 150 -4.17 -0.70 23.14
N ASN A 151 -3.33 0.30 22.86
CA ASN A 151 -1.95 0.35 23.31
C ASN A 151 -1.76 1.62 24.13
N ALA A 152 -1.10 1.50 25.29
CA ALA A 152 -0.84 2.63 26.18
C ALA A 152 0.29 3.55 25.67
N GLU A 153 1.16 3.03 24.80
CA GLU A 153 2.34 3.74 24.30
C GLU A 153 2.06 4.38 22.94
N ASP A 154 2.53 5.60 22.74
CA ASP A 154 2.60 6.23 21.43
C ASP A 154 3.80 5.67 20.63
N SER A 155 3.56 4.58 19.90
CA SER A 155 4.60 3.87 19.16
C SER A 155 4.13 3.37 17.79
N LEU A 156 4.96 3.61 16.77
CA LEU A 156 4.78 3.00 15.43
C LEU A 156 4.86 1.47 15.46
N ASN A 157 5.45 0.87 16.51
CA ASN A 157 5.56 -0.57 16.66
C ASN A 157 4.22 -1.24 16.99
N ASN A 158 3.24 -0.50 17.54
CA ASN A 158 1.97 -1.07 18.03
C ASN A 158 1.23 -1.88 16.98
N ARG A 159 1.25 -1.45 15.72
CA ARG A 159 0.59 -2.14 14.59
C ARG A 159 1.21 -3.49 14.23
N PHE A 160 2.40 -3.79 14.74
CA PHE A 160 3.12 -5.03 14.47
C PHE A 160 3.14 -5.99 15.67
N ARG A 161 2.49 -5.62 16.79
CA ARG A 161 2.35 -6.50 17.96
C ARG A 161 1.43 -7.68 17.65
N PRO A 162 1.58 -8.84 18.32
CA PRO A 162 0.62 -9.93 18.25
C PRO A 162 -0.77 -9.43 18.62
N ILE A 163 -1.76 -9.71 17.78
CA ILE A 163 -3.14 -9.25 17.96
C ILE A 163 -3.98 -10.39 18.53
N GLN A 164 -4.57 -10.16 19.71
CA GLN A 164 -5.48 -11.12 20.33
C GLN A 164 -6.76 -11.26 19.50
N GLY A 165 -7.23 -12.51 19.33
CA GLY A 165 -8.45 -12.80 18.58
C GLY A 165 -8.29 -12.77 17.06
N LEU A 166 -7.05 -12.69 16.56
CA LEU A 166 -6.73 -12.85 15.14
C LEU A 166 -6.85 -14.33 14.75
N THR A 167 -7.85 -14.66 13.93
CA THR A 167 -8.20 -16.04 13.52
C THR A 167 -7.63 -16.41 12.15
N THR A 168 -7.32 -15.42 11.31
CA THR A 168 -6.87 -15.61 9.93
C THR A 168 -5.36 -15.55 9.81
N ASP A 169 -4.79 -16.37 8.93
CA ASP A 169 -3.35 -16.31 8.62
C ASP A 169 -2.97 -15.06 7.83
N ALA A 170 -3.86 -14.58 6.96
CA ALA A 170 -3.67 -13.36 6.20
C ALA A 170 -4.05 -12.12 7.01
N VAL A 171 -3.16 -11.12 7.00
CA VAL A 171 -3.40 -9.80 7.57
C VAL A 171 -3.23 -8.77 6.47
N PHE A 172 -4.28 -8.00 6.19
CA PHE A 172 -4.17 -6.77 5.42
C PHE A 172 -3.93 -5.60 6.36
N SER A 173 -2.69 -5.11 6.41
CA SER A 173 -2.37 -3.91 7.17
C SER A 173 -2.54 -2.66 6.32
N VAL A 174 -3.17 -1.64 6.90
CA VAL A 174 -3.47 -0.39 6.19
C VAL A 174 -3.46 0.80 7.14
N ASP A 175 -3.11 1.97 6.61
CA ASP A 175 -3.28 3.23 7.33
C ASP A 175 -4.71 3.77 7.13
N ASP A 176 -5.25 4.45 8.14
CA ASP A 176 -6.60 5.03 8.13
C ASP A 176 -6.86 6.06 7.00
N ASP A 177 -5.84 6.54 6.31
CA ASP A 177 -5.89 7.50 5.20
C ASP A 177 -5.87 6.85 3.80
N LEU A 178 -5.83 5.52 3.73
CA LEU A 178 -5.80 4.76 2.47
C LEU A 178 -7.01 3.84 2.33
N ILE A 179 -7.73 4.01 1.21
CA ILE A 179 -8.86 3.17 0.82
C ILE A 179 -8.51 2.38 -0.45
N VAL A 180 -8.41 1.06 -0.31
CA VAL A 180 -8.27 0.13 -1.43
C VAL A 180 -9.65 -0.44 -1.78
N PRO A 181 -10.14 -0.30 -3.03
CA PRO A 181 -11.44 -0.86 -3.42
C PRO A 181 -11.57 -2.35 -3.11
N CYS A 182 -12.74 -2.82 -2.64
CA CYS A 182 -12.92 -4.21 -2.22
C CYS A 182 -12.62 -5.24 -3.33
N SER A 183 -12.89 -4.91 -4.60
CA SER A 183 -12.53 -5.78 -5.74
C SER A 183 -11.02 -5.95 -5.88
N THR A 184 -10.27 -4.86 -5.75
CA THR A 184 -8.80 -4.85 -5.76
C THR A 184 -8.23 -5.58 -4.56
N LEU A 185 -8.86 -5.41 -3.38
CA LEU A 185 -8.46 -6.09 -2.16
C LEU A 185 -8.63 -7.61 -2.27
N ARG A 186 -9.76 -8.06 -2.83
CA ARG A 186 -10.02 -9.48 -3.15
C ARG A 186 -9.00 -10.05 -4.12
N PHE A 187 -8.64 -9.30 -5.16
CA PHE A 187 -7.60 -9.71 -6.10
C PHE A 187 -6.24 -9.85 -5.41
N ALA A 188 -5.83 -8.86 -4.61
CA ALA A 188 -4.57 -8.91 -3.88
C ALA A 188 -4.53 -10.05 -2.85
N PHE A 189 -5.65 -10.35 -2.19
CA PHE A 189 -5.76 -11.51 -1.32
C PHE A 189 -5.54 -12.82 -2.08
N ALA A 190 -6.15 -13.00 -3.25
CA ALA A 190 -5.93 -14.18 -4.09
C ALA A 190 -4.46 -14.30 -4.55
N VAL A 191 -3.80 -13.17 -4.84
CA VAL A 191 -2.35 -13.16 -5.13
C VAL A 191 -1.55 -13.58 -3.90
N TRP A 192 -1.87 -13.07 -2.71
CA TRP A 192 -1.22 -13.46 -1.47
C TRP A 192 -1.40 -14.97 -1.18
N GLN A 193 -2.59 -15.53 -1.42
CA GLN A 193 -2.83 -16.97 -1.25
C GLN A 193 -1.92 -17.84 -2.14
N SER A 194 -1.48 -17.32 -3.29
CA SER A 194 -0.53 -18.04 -4.16
C SER A 194 0.94 -17.97 -3.67
N ALA A 195 1.26 -17.05 -2.77
CA ALA A 195 2.57 -16.91 -2.15
C ALA A 195 2.46 -16.40 -0.69
N PRO A 196 1.94 -17.21 0.26
CA PRO A 196 1.60 -16.74 1.61
C PRO A 196 2.80 -16.26 2.45
N SER A 197 4.01 -16.70 2.09
CA SER A 197 5.27 -16.26 2.71
C SER A 197 5.77 -14.91 2.17
N ALA A 198 5.13 -14.34 1.15
CA ALA A 198 5.48 -13.03 0.61
C ALA A 198 4.57 -11.93 1.15
N MET A 199 5.07 -10.69 1.10
CA MET A 199 4.23 -9.50 1.27
C MET A 199 3.65 -9.09 -0.08
N VAL A 200 2.34 -8.86 -0.15
CA VAL A 200 1.64 -8.42 -1.37
C VAL A 200 0.96 -7.09 -1.09
N GLY A 201 1.33 -6.02 -1.77
CA GLY A 201 0.80 -4.70 -1.44
C GLY A 201 0.89 -3.68 -2.57
N PHE A 202 0.41 -2.48 -2.25
CA PHE A 202 0.15 -1.43 -3.24
C PHE A 202 1.17 -0.30 -3.21
N VAL A 203 2.11 -0.31 -2.27
CA VAL A 203 3.05 0.80 -2.07
C VAL A 203 4.50 0.30 -2.19
N PRO A 204 5.02 0.18 -3.43
CA PRO A 204 6.38 -0.29 -3.63
C PRO A 204 7.42 0.79 -3.34
N ARG A 205 8.59 0.36 -2.89
CA ARG A 205 9.78 1.18 -2.62
C ARG A 205 11.03 0.42 -3.03
N MET A 206 12.13 1.13 -3.14
CA MET A 206 13.41 0.51 -3.47
C MET A 206 14.54 1.07 -2.62
N HIS A 207 15.67 0.38 -2.61
CA HIS A 207 16.91 0.89 -2.06
C HIS A 207 18.02 0.71 -3.11
N TRP A 208 19.10 1.47 -2.97
CA TRP A 208 20.33 1.27 -3.75
C TRP A 208 21.55 1.66 -2.91
N LEU A 209 22.72 1.17 -3.30
CA LEU A 209 23.99 1.57 -2.68
C LEU A 209 24.24 3.06 -2.94
N ALA A 210 24.56 3.82 -1.89
CA ALA A 210 24.82 5.26 -2.00
C ALA A 210 25.99 5.56 -2.92
N ASP A 211 27.05 4.75 -2.82
CA ASP A 211 28.21 4.75 -3.69
C ASP A 211 28.58 3.29 -4.05
N PRO A 212 28.20 2.81 -5.24
CA PRO A 212 28.51 1.44 -5.68
C PRO A 212 30.02 1.14 -5.81
N GLY A 213 30.87 2.17 -5.90
CA GLY A 213 32.33 2.02 -6.03
C GLY A 213 33.07 2.05 -4.69
N SER A 214 32.36 2.34 -3.60
CA SER A 214 32.93 2.45 -2.26
C SER A 214 32.84 1.12 -1.50
N ASN A 215 33.78 0.89 -0.59
CA ASN A 215 33.69 -0.20 0.39
C ASN A 215 32.67 0.09 1.51
N ALA A 216 32.14 1.31 1.60
CA ALA A 216 31.11 1.68 2.57
C ALA A 216 29.75 1.12 2.14
N LYS A 217 29.13 0.31 3.01
CA LYS A 217 27.80 -0.27 2.80
C LYS A 217 26.70 0.69 3.24
N GLU A 218 26.66 1.86 2.63
CA GLU A 218 25.59 2.83 2.84
C GLU A 218 24.49 2.64 1.77
N TYR A 219 23.24 2.66 2.21
CA TYR A 219 22.08 2.50 1.34
C TYR A 219 21.20 3.75 1.36
N ARG A 220 20.63 4.08 0.20
CA ARG A 220 19.66 5.17 0.06
C ARG A 220 18.27 4.62 -0.17
N TYR A 221 17.29 5.25 0.45
CA TYR A 221 15.88 4.90 0.29
C TYR A 221 15.28 5.60 -0.94
N GLY A 222 14.56 4.82 -1.74
CA GLY A 222 13.89 5.23 -2.96
C GLY A 222 12.39 5.33 -2.82
N SER A 223 11.83 6.47 -3.23
CA SER A 223 10.40 6.73 -3.24
C SER A 223 9.72 6.16 -4.49
N TRP A 224 8.43 6.46 -4.67
CA TRP A 224 7.64 6.07 -5.83
C TRP A 224 8.30 6.46 -7.17
N TRP A 225 8.93 7.64 -7.23
CA TRP A 225 9.55 8.12 -8.46
C TRP A 225 10.72 7.25 -8.90
N SER A 226 11.50 6.75 -7.95
CA SER A 226 12.59 5.81 -8.20
C SER A 226 12.03 4.52 -8.81
N VAL A 227 11.00 3.94 -8.19
CA VAL A 227 10.34 2.71 -8.69
C VAL A 227 9.76 2.91 -10.09
N TRP A 228 9.14 4.06 -10.35
CA TRP A 228 8.56 4.38 -11.65
C TRP A 228 9.61 4.40 -12.77
N TRP A 229 10.73 5.09 -12.54
CA TRP A 229 11.79 5.22 -13.56
C TRP A 229 12.57 3.94 -13.79
N THR A 230 12.85 3.19 -12.72
CA THR A 230 13.66 1.96 -12.85
C THR A 230 12.81 0.77 -13.27
N GLY A 231 11.50 0.81 -13.02
CA GLY A 231 10.61 -0.34 -13.17
C GLY A 231 10.88 -1.45 -12.15
N THR A 232 11.69 -1.18 -11.12
CA THR A 232 12.10 -2.17 -10.11
C THR A 232 11.77 -1.71 -8.70
N TYR A 233 11.54 -2.67 -7.81
CA TYR A 233 11.32 -2.43 -6.38
C TYR A 233 11.98 -3.54 -5.57
N SER A 234 12.30 -3.24 -4.32
CA SER A 234 12.91 -4.20 -3.38
C SER A 234 12.14 -4.31 -2.07
N MET A 235 11.13 -3.46 -1.88
CA MET A 235 10.35 -3.34 -0.66
C MET A 235 8.89 -3.06 -1.01
N VAL A 236 7.98 -3.55 -0.16
CA VAL A 236 6.56 -3.21 -0.16
C VAL A 236 6.26 -2.66 1.22
N LEU A 237 5.62 -1.49 1.31
CA LEU A 237 5.27 -0.92 2.61
C LEU A 237 4.03 -1.60 3.20
N SER A 238 4.07 -1.82 4.51
CA SER A 238 2.94 -2.33 5.30
C SER A 238 1.77 -1.36 5.41
N LYS A 239 1.93 -0.11 4.96
CA LYS A 239 0.89 0.93 4.88
C LYS A 239 -0.32 0.52 4.01
N ALA A 240 -0.17 -0.43 3.10
CA ALA A 240 -1.28 -1.08 2.38
C ALA A 240 -0.80 -2.41 1.79
N SER A 241 -0.71 -3.46 2.62
CA SER A 241 -0.25 -4.78 2.16
C SER A 241 -0.81 -5.95 2.97
N PHE A 242 -0.92 -7.08 2.28
CA PHE A 242 -1.09 -8.40 2.86
C PHE A 242 0.24 -8.99 3.29
N PHE A 243 0.25 -9.61 4.47
CA PHE A 243 1.32 -10.47 4.95
C PHE A 243 0.76 -11.55 5.89
N HIS A 244 1.57 -12.57 6.16
CA HIS A 244 1.20 -13.64 7.10
C HIS A 244 1.30 -13.18 8.56
N ARG A 245 0.33 -13.50 9.40
CA ARG A 245 0.28 -13.11 10.83
C ARG A 245 1.54 -13.46 11.62
N GLN A 246 2.22 -14.54 11.24
CA GLN A 246 3.50 -14.97 11.83
C GLN A 246 4.56 -13.86 11.85
N TYR A 247 4.49 -12.90 10.91
CA TYR A 247 5.44 -11.80 10.86
C TYR A 247 5.22 -10.77 11.99
N LEU A 248 4.03 -10.72 12.59
CA LEU A 248 3.77 -9.94 13.82
C LEU A 248 4.57 -10.52 15.00
N ASP A 249 4.53 -11.85 15.16
CA ASP A 249 5.28 -12.57 16.20
C ASP A 249 6.78 -12.50 15.94
N LEU A 250 7.21 -12.69 14.69
CA LEU A 250 8.62 -12.62 14.32
C LEU A 250 9.19 -11.23 14.63
N TYR A 251 8.49 -10.17 14.23
CA TYR A 251 8.92 -8.80 14.47
C TYR A 251 8.96 -8.45 15.97
N THR A 252 7.93 -8.86 16.72
CA THR A 252 7.78 -8.45 18.11
C THR A 252 8.60 -9.29 19.08
N ILE A 253 8.71 -10.61 18.84
CA ILE A 253 9.25 -11.57 19.82
C ILE A 253 10.61 -12.09 19.39
N ARG A 254 10.83 -12.32 18.09
CA ARG A 254 12.04 -13.01 17.60
C ARG A 254 13.16 -12.07 17.15
N MET A 255 12.81 -10.91 16.59
CA MET A 255 13.80 -9.92 16.17
C MET A 255 14.44 -9.19 17.35
N LEU A 256 15.70 -8.79 17.17
CA LEU A 256 16.47 -8.05 18.17
C LEU A 256 15.72 -6.79 18.64
N PRO A 257 15.63 -6.52 19.96
CA PRO A 257 14.94 -5.35 20.49
C PRO A 257 15.39 -4.03 19.86
N SER A 258 16.69 -3.91 19.57
CA SER A 258 17.30 -2.72 18.95
C SER A 258 16.62 -2.29 17.64
N ILE A 259 15.97 -3.20 16.93
CA ILE A 259 15.23 -2.86 15.70
C ILE A 259 13.95 -2.08 16.03
N ARG A 260 13.25 -2.46 17.10
CA ARG A 260 12.04 -1.76 17.56
C ARG A 260 12.40 -0.45 18.26
N ASP A 261 13.52 -0.44 19.00
CA ASP A 261 14.07 0.75 19.64
C ASP A 261 14.42 1.81 18.59
N TYR A 262 15.11 1.41 17.52
CA TYR A 262 15.40 2.30 16.39
C TYR A 262 14.15 2.93 15.79
N VAL A 263 13.06 2.16 15.61
CA VAL A 263 11.78 2.68 15.09
C VAL A 263 11.15 3.69 16.05
N ASN A 264 11.25 3.48 17.36
CA ASN A 264 10.73 4.43 18.35
C ASN A 264 11.53 5.74 18.36
N GLU A 265 12.85 5.65 18.25
CA GLU A 265 13.76 6.80 18.29
C GLU A 265 13.73 7.65 17.01
N ASN A 266 13.34 7.06 15.87
CA ASN A 266 13.39 7.68 14.54
C ASN A 266 12.01 7.84 13.89
N ARG A 267 10.97 8.06 14.72
CA ARG A 267 9.58 8.24 14.28
C ARG A 267 9.30 9.60 13.64
#